data_AF-A0A7V3CT90-F1
#
_entry.id   AF-A0A7V3CT90-F1
#
_cell.length_a   1.000
_cell.length_b   1.000
_cell.length_c   1.000
_cell.angle_alpha   90.00
_cell.angle_beta   90.00
_cell.angle_gamma   90.00
#
_symmetry.space_group_name_H-M   'P 1'
#
loop_
_entity.id
_entity.type
_entity.pdbx_description
1 polymer ?
#
loop_
_entity_poly.entity_id
_entity_poly.type
_entity_poly.pdbx_seq_one_letter_code
_entity_poly.pdbx_strand_id
1 'polypeptide(L)'
;KYYAEHPPKYKTVFVFFAGEEAGLLGSKHFVEKGGIDLKAIKFLINLDLLGTGDDGIMVTNGAVLTSQFEALSKINAQKNYVKEIKKRGKAQNSDHYWFTEKGVPAFFIYTLGGIKAYHDVDDIEKTLPLTDYGDVFRLLRDFVNEL
;
A
#
# COMPACT_ATOMS: atom_id res chain seq x y z
N LYS A 1 -4.84 13.13 -9.55
CA LYS A 1 -5.82 14.25 -9.53
C LYS A 1 -5.84 14.96 -8.17
N TYR A 2 -6.24 14.30 -7.08
CA TYR A 2 -6.35 14.90 -5.74
C TYR A 2 -5.12 15.74 -5.30
N TYR A 3 -3.92 15.17 -5.35
CA TYR A 3 -2.70 15.85 -4.88
C TYR A 3 -2.21 17.01 -5.77
N ALA A 4 -2.77 17.19 -6.97
CA ALA A 4 -2.52 18.40 -7.76
C ALA A 4 -3.27 19.61 -7.19
N GLU A 5 -4.47 19.37 -6.66
CA GLU A 5 -5.31 20.38 -5.99
C GLU A 5 -4.98 20.52 -4.50
N HIS A 6 -4.45 19.45 -3.89
CA HIS A 6 -4.10 19.37 -2.47
C HIS A 6 -2.65 18.88 -2.30
N PRO A 7 -1.64 19.75 -2.54
CA PRO A 7 -0.25 19.35 -2.46
C PRO A 7 0.11 18.76 -1.08
N PRO A 8 0.66 17.55 -1.01
CA PRO A 8 1.07 16.94 0.26
C PRO A 8 2.30 17.65 0.84
N LYS A 9 2.50 17.51 2.15
CA LYS A 9 3.67 18.06 2.88
C LYS A 9 5.00 17.55 2.31
N TYR A 10 5.03 16.27 1.90
CA TYR A 10 6.20 15.65 1.29
C TYR A 10 6.08 15.60 -0.23
N LYS A 11 7.21 15.64 -0.93
CA LYS A 11 7.25 15.34 -2.36
C LYS A 11 6.80 13.89 -2.57
N THR A 12 5.62 13.70 -3.13
CA THR A 12 5.06 12.38 -3.43
C THR A 12 5.40 11.97 -4.86
N VAL A 13 5.90 10.75 -5.03
CA VAL A 13 6.18 10.14 -6.32
C VAL A 13 5.25 8.95 -6.50
N PHE A 14 4.55 8.90 -7.64
CA PHE A 14 3.80 7.73 -8.07
C PHE A 14 4.69 6.88 -8.97
N VAL A 15 4.80 5.60 -8.66
CA VAL A 15 5.59 4.63 -9.42
C VAL A 15 4.74 3.41 -9.71
N PHE A 16 4.83 2.91 -10.94
CA PHE A 16 4.14 1.72 -11.40
C PHE A 16 5.20 0.75 -11.89
N PHE A 17 5.33 -0.40 -11.24
CA PHE A 17 6.33 -1.39 -11.59
C PHE A 17 5.80 -2.38 -12.62
N ALA A 18 6.70 -2.88 -13.46
CA ALA A 18 6.43 -3.99 -14.36
C ALA A 18 7.19 -5.24 -13.89
N GLY A 19 6.69 -6.42 -14.22
CA GLY A 19 7.32 -7.69 -13.82
C GLY A 19 7.23 -8.00 -12.33
N GLU A 20 6.18 -7.50 -11.66
CA GLU A 20 5.83 -7.87 -10.28
C GLU A 20 5.56 -9.38 -10.19
N GLU A 21 4.61 -9.87 -11.00
CA GLU A 21 4.24 -11.29 -11.07
C GLU A 21 5.38 -12.21 -11.57
N ALA A 22 6.37 -11.65 -12.25
CA ALA A 22 7.56 -12.37 -12.72
C ALA A 22 8.67 -12.46 -11.64
N GLY A 23 8.39 -12.03 -10.40
CA GLY A 23 9.33 -12.06 -9.28
C GLY A 23 9.87 -10.69 -8.89
N LEU A 24 9.00 -9.66 -8.88
CA LEU A 24 9.29 -8.30 -8.39
C LEU A 24 10.44 -7.62 -9.16
N LEU A 25 10.56 -7.91 -10.46
CA LEU A 25 11.73 -7.54 -11.25
C LEU A 25 11.86 -6.02 -11.43
N GLY A 26 10.74 -5.32 -11.64
CA GLY A 26 10.73 -3.86 -11.82
C GLY A 26 11.14 -3.11 -10.56
N SER A 27 10.57 -3.45 -9.41
CA SER A 27 10.93 -2.83 -8.13
C SER A 27 12.35 -3.17 -7.71
N LYS A 28 12.80 -4.42 -7.95
CA LYS A 28 14.20 -4.80 -7.76
C LYS A 28 15.14 -3.91 -8.56
N HIS A 29 14.88 -3.79 -9.86
CA HIS A 29 15.68 -2.95 -10.74
C HIS A 29 15.70 -1.49 -10.26
N PHE A 30 14.53 -0.97 -9.84
CA PHE A 30 14.41 0.40 -9.34
C PHE A 30 15.27 0.64 -8.09
N VAL A 31 15.25 -0.25 -7.10
CA VAL A 31 16.06 -0.03 -5.89
C VAL A 31 17.56 -0.27 -6.11
N GLU A 32 17.93 -1.07 -7.11
CA GLU A 32 19.32 -1.37 -7.42
C GLU A 32 19.98 -0.33 -8.33
N LYS A 33 19.22 0.25 -9.26
CA LYS A 33 19.73 1.09 -10.36
C LYS A 33 18.95 2.39 -10.56
N GLY A 34 17.89 2.62 -9.81
CA GLY A 34 17.08 3.83 -9.94
C GLY A 34 17.86 5.09 -9.60
N GLY A 35 17.43 6.21 -10.18
CA GLY A 35 18.05 7.53 -9.96
C GLY A 35 17.56 8.26 -8.71
N ILE A 36 16.68 7.66 -7.89
CA ILE A 36 16.19 8.26 -6.66
C ILE A 36 17.06 7.80 -5.49
N ASP A 37 17.55 8.76 -4.69
CA ASP A 37 18.20 8.44 -3.43
C ASP A 37 17.20 7.80 -2.46
N LEU A 38 17.37 6.50 -2.21
CA LEU A 38 16.50 5.72 -1.33
C LEU A 38 16.50 6.27 0.11
N LYS A 39 17.59 6.90 0.56
CA LYS A 39 17.66 7.51 1.90
C LYS A 39 16.78 8.75 2.03
N ALA A 40 16.41 9.37 0.91
CA ALA A 40 15.47 10.48 0.89
C ALA A 40 14.00 10.02 0.94
N ILE A 41 13.73 8.72 0.79
CA ILE A 41 12.37 8.17 0.84
C ILE A 41 11.96 8.00 2.30
N LYS A 42 11.10 8.91 2.77
CA LYS A 42 10.55 8.89 4.13
C LYS A 42 9.71 7.63 4.42
N PHE A 43 8.88 7.23 3.44
CA PHE A 43 8.03 6.06 3.53
C PHE A 43 7.55 5.63 2.14
N LEU A 44 7.37 4.33 1.93
CA LEU A 44 6.75 3.76 0.74
C LEU A 44 5.42 3.07 1.09
N ILE A 45 4.38 3.37 0.33
CA ILE A 45 3.10 2.66 0.38
C ILE A 45 2.94 1.92 -0.94
N ASN A 46 3.00 0.59 -0.86
CA ASN A 46 2.71 -0.31 -1.97
C ASN A 46 1.25 -0.72 -1.90
N LEU A 47 0.53 -0.57 -2.99
CA LEU A 47 -0.88 -0.93 -3.10
C LEU A 47 -1.04 -2.00 -4.17
N ASP A 48 -1.68 -3.10 -3.81
CA ASP A 48 -2.07 -4.15 -4.75
C ASP A 48 -3.34 -4.82 -4.24
N LEU A 49 -4.19 -5.32 -5.15
CA LEU A 49 -5.50 -5.89 -4.83
C LEU A 49 -6.38 -4.93 -4.01
N LEU A 50 -6.66 -3.74 -4.57
CA LEU A 50 -7.41 -2.63 -3.94
C LEU A 50 -8.87 -2.54 -4.42
N GLY A 51 -9.41 -3.64 -4.94
CA GLY A 51 -10.73 -3.68 -5.58
C GLY A 51 -11.91 -3.91 -4.63
N THR A 52 -11.67 -4.24 -3.36
CA THR A 52 -12.70 -4.64 -2.39
C THR A 52 -12.57 -3.82 -1.09
N GLY A 53 -12.71 -4.44 0.08
CA GLY A 53 -12.55 -3.83 1.40
C GLY A 53 -13.68 -4.11 2.39
N ASP A 54 -14.61 -5.00 2.04
CA ASP A 54 -15.74 -5.42 2.88
C ASP A 54 -15.32 -5.89 4.28
N ASP A 55 -14.10 -6.43 4.40
CA ASP A 55 -13.50 -6.90 5.66
C ASP A 55 -12.29 -6.05 6.10
N GLY A 56 -12.09 -4.89 5.49
CA GLY A 56 -11.00 -3.96 5.79
C GLY A 56 -9.73 -4.20 4.99
N ILE A 57 -8.57 -4.00 5.61
CA ILE A 57 -7.26 -4.09 4.93
C ILE A 57 -6.27 -4.96 5.71
N MET A 58 -5.30 -5.52 4.99
CA MET A 58 -4.10 -6.14 5.57
C MET A 58 -2.88 -5.26 5.30
N VAL A 59 -2.08 -5.04 6.35
CA VAL A 59 -0.82 -4.27 6.28
C VAL A 59 0.37 -5.20 6.51
N THR A 60 1.06 -5.56 5.43
CA THR A 60 2.36 -6.23 5.46
C THR A 60 3.43 -5.27 5.95
N ASN A 61 4.40 -5.78 6.71
CA ASN A 61 5.33 -5.02 7.57
C ASN A 61 4.66 -4.26 8.74
N GLY A 62 3.34 -4.31 8.92
CA GLY A 62 2.66 -3.67 10.05
C GLY A 62 3.09 -4.21 11.42
N ALA A 63 3.54 -5.47 11.50
CA ALA A 63 4.12 -6.03 12.72
C ALA A 63 5.61 -5.68 12.92
N VAL A 64 6.26 -5.08 11.93
CA VAL A 64 7.66 -4.64 11.97
C VAL A 64 7.74 -3.15 12.27
N LEU A 65 6.95 -2.32 11.58
CA LEU A 65 6.89 -0.87 11.74
C LEU A 65 5.73 -0.50 12.68
N THR A 66 5.86 -0.88 13.95
CA THR A 66 4.75 -0.82 14.93
C THR A 66 4.24 0.61 15.16
N SER A 67 5.13 1.60 15.26
CA SER A 67 4.72 2.99 15.45
C SER A 67 3.90 3.54 14.28
N GLN A 68 4.28 3.21 13.04
CA GLN A 68 3.54 3.62 11.85
C GLN A 68 2.21 2.87 11.74
N PHE A 69 2.19 1.60 12.13
CA PHE A 69 0.95 0.82 12.17
C PHE A 69 -0.03 1.36 13.23
N GLU A 70 0.48 1.77 14.40
CA GLU A 70 -0.30 2.41 15.45
C GLU A 70 -0.87 3.76 15.00
N ALA A 71 -0.09 4.58 14.28
CA ALA A 71 -0.59 5.82 13.69
C ALA A 71 -1.73 5.57 12.70
N LEU A 72 -1.57 4.62 11.78
CA LEU A 72 -2.62 4.21 10.83
C LEU A 72 -3.88 3.70 11.56
N SER A 73 -3.69 2.84 12.57
CA SER A 73 -4.79 2.30 13.39
C SER A 73 -5.52 3.38 14.17
N LYS A 74 -4.80 4.36 14.73
CA LYS A 74 -5.37 5.50 15.47
C LYS A 74 -6.25 6.36 14.56
N ILE A 75 -5.80 6.64 13.33
CA ILE A 75 -6.60 7.37 12.34
C ILE A 75 -7.90 6.62 12.07
N ASN A 76 -7.82 5.30 11.85
CA ASN A 76 -9.03 4.52 11.60
C ASN A 76 -9.95 4.42 12.81
N ALA A 77 -9.41 4.34 14.03
CA ALA A 77 -10.22 4.37 15.25
C ALA A 77 -10.99 5.69 15.43
N GLN A 78 -10.45 6.80 14.92
CA GLN A 78 -11.09 8.12 14.98
C GLN A 78 -12.08 8.37 13.83
N LYS A 79 -11.78 7.85 12.65
CA LYS A 79 -12.51 8.17 11.40
C LYS A 79 -13.43 7.05 10.93
N ASN A 80 -13.19 5.83 11.40
CA ASN A 80 -13.89 4.61 10.99
C ASN A 80 -13.98 4.49 9.46
N TYR A 81 -12.83 4.65 8.78
CA TYR A 81 -12.76 4.57 7.33
C TYR A 81 -12.98 3.13 6.86
N VAL A 82 -12.21 2.19 7.40
CA VAL A 82 -12.29 0.77 7.03
C VAL A 82 -12.73 -0.07 8.22
N LYS A 83 -13.40 -1.20 7.95
CA LYS A 83 -13.96 -2.08 9.00
C LYS A 83 -12.90 -2.62 9.96
N GLU A 84 -11.76 -3.06 9.43
CA GLU A 84 -10.67 -3.61 10.22
C GLU A 84 -9.31 -3.28 9.59
N ILE A 85 -8.28 -3.11 10.41
CA ILE A 85 -6.89 -3.04 9.95
C ILE A 85 -6.13 -4.19 10.57
N LYS A 86 -5.82 -5.19 9.76
CA LYS A 86 -4.97 -6.32 10.14
C LYS A 86 -3.52 -6.02 9.84
N LYS A 87 -2.61 -6.66 10.56
CA LYS A 87 -1.16 -6.62 10.28
C LYS A 87 -0.57 -8.01 10.15
N ARG A 88 0.51 -8.07 9.38
CA ARG A 88 1.42 -9.21 9.32
C ARG A 88 2.87 -8.74 9.34
N GLY A 89 3.78 -9.70 9.52
CA GLY A 89 5.22 -9.47 9.49
C GLY A 89 5.75 -9.19 8.09
N LYS A 90 7.09 -9.20 7.99
CA LYS A 90 7.82 -9.08 6.75
C LYS A 90 7.54 -10.26 5.82
N ALA A 91 7.36 -9.98 4.53
CA ALA A 91 7.18 -11.00 3.51
C ALA A 91 7.63 -10.49 2.13
N GLN A 92 8.13 -11.41 1.30
CA GLN A 92 8.44 -11.15 -0.11
C GLN A 92 7.21 -11.46 -0.97
N ASN A 93 6.18 -10.61 -0.88
CA ASN A 93 4.89 -10.86 -1.52
C ASN A 93 4.28 -9.66 -2.26
N SER A 94 5.07 -8.59 -2.48
CA SER A 94 4.78 -7.49 -3.41
C SER A 94 6.01 -6.56 -3.50
N ASP A 95 5.99 -5.55 -4.36
CA ASP A 95 7.13 -4.70 -4.71
C ASP A 95 7.80 -3.96 -3.53
N HIS A 96 7.08 -3.74 -2.43
CA HIS A 96 7.61 -3.15 -1.19
C HIS A 96 8.83 -3.89 -0.61
N TYR A 97 9.00 -5.18 -0.94
CA TYR A 97 10.01 -6.05 -0.36
C TYR A 97 11.42 -5.50 -0.57
N TRP A 98 11.77 -5.16 -1.81
CA TRP A 98 13.13 -4.71 -2.14
C TRP A 98 13.46 -3.35 -1.52
N PHE A 99 12.47 -2.48 -1.34
CA PHE A 99 12.62 -1.24 -0.58
C PHE A 99 12.90 -1.51 0.89
N THR A 100 12.17 -2.47 1.48
CA THR A 100 12.40 -2.93 2.85
C THR A 100 13.82 -3.49 3.02
N GLU A 101 14.32 -4.30 2.09
CA GLU A 101 15.70 -4.82 2.11
C GLU A 101 16.75 -3.72 2.02
N LYS A 102 16.43 -2.59 1.40
CA LYS A 102 17.32 -1.41 1.31
C LYS A 102 17.13 -0.42 2.46
N GLY A 103 16.33 -0.76 3.46
CA GLY A 103 16.12 0.05 4.67
C GLY A 103 15.10 1.18 4.50
N VAL A 104 14.35 1.23 3.41
CA VAL A 104 13.23 2.17 3.24
C VAL A 104 12.03 1.64 4.03
N PRO A 105 11.45 2.41 4.98
CA PRO A 105 10.23 2.02 5.66
C PRO A 105 9.09 1.87 4.65
N ALA A 106 8.49 0.68 4.57
CA ALA A 106 7.48 0.39 3.57
C ALA A 106 6.35 -0.47 4.13
N PHE A 107 5.12 -0.13 3.75
CA PHE A 107 3.96 -1.00 3.88
C PHE A 107 3.54 -1.54 2.52
N PHE A 108 3.14 -2.80 2.50
CA PHE A 108 2.27 -3.33 1.45
C PHE A 108 0.87 -3.53 2.01
N ILE A 109 -0.11 -2.93 1.32
CA ILE A 109 -1.51 -2.92 1.71
C ILE A 109 -2.36 -3.53 0.59
N TYR A 110 -3.25 -4.45 0.96
CA TYR A 110 -4.28 -5.03 0.11
C TYR A 110 -5.63 -5.10 0.84
N THR A 111 -6.74 -5.06 0.10
CA THR A 111 -8.09 -5.12 0.70
C THR A 111 -8.50 -6.56 1.03
N LEU A 112 -9.40 -6.67 2.01
CA LEU A 112 -9.96 -7.93 2.49
C LEU A 112 -11.45 -8.01 2.16
N GLY A 113 -11.94 -9.24 1.98
CA GLY A 113 -13.34 -9.49 1.66
C GLY A 113 -13.67 -9.25 0.18
N GLY A 114 -14.93 -9.48 -0.18
CA GLY A 114 -15.42 -9.36 -1.55
C GLY A 114 -15.15 -10.61 -2.40
N ILE A 115 -14.90 -10.38 -3.69
CA ILE A 115 -14.69 -11.44 -4.70
C ILE A 115 -13.39 -12.22 -4.45
N LYS A 116 -13.30 -13.43 -5.03
CA LYS A 116 -12.18 -14.38 -4.81
C LYS A 116 -11.33 -14.63 -6.06
N ALA A 117 -11.46 -13.82 -7.10
CA ALA A 117 -10.77 -14.00 -8.36
C ALA A 117 -9.32 -13.46 -8.31
N TYR A 118 -8.48 -14.06 -7.46
CA TYR A 118 -7.05 -13.75 -7.40
C TYR A 118 -6.27 -14.84 -8.15
N HIS A 119 -5.44 -14.44 -9.12
CA HIS A 119 -4.79 -15.37 -10.08
C HIS A 119 -5.79 -16.27 -10.80
N ASP A 120 -6.96 -15.70 -11.13
CA ASP A 120 -8.07 -16.39 -11.79
C ASP A 120 -8.49 -15.64 -13.06
N VAL A 121 -9.07 -16.36 -14.02
CA VAL A 121 -9.57 -15.79 -15.28
C VAL A 121 -10.77 -14.87 -15.09
N ASP A 122 -11.44 -14.97 -13.92
CA ASP A 122 -12.54 -14.10 -13.52
C ASP A 122 -12.06 -12.79 -12.87
N ASP A 123 -10.75 -12.49 -12.83
CA ASP A 123 -10.22 -11.17 -12.49
C ASP A 123 -10.40 -10.21 -13.67
N ILE A 124 -11.63 -9.72 -13.82
CA ILE A 124 -12.07 -8.92 -14.96
C ILE A 124 -12.82 -7.68 -14.49
N GLU A 125 -13.04 -6.73 -15.39
CA GLU A 125 -13.69 -5.45 -15.08
C GLU A 125 -15.10 -5.63 -14.49
N LYS A 126 -15.80 -6.69 -14.89
CA LYS A 126 -17.18 -6.97 -14.43
C LYS A 126 -17.25 -7.44 -12.98
N THR A 127 -16.14 -7.93 -12.43
CA THR A 127 -16.08 -8.48 -11.08
C THR A 127 -15.39 -7.54 -10.09
N LEU A 128 -15.12 -6.27 -10.49
CA LEU A 128 -14.45 -5.25 -9.67
C LEU A 128 -15.46 -4.32 -8.97
N PRO A 129 -15.81 -4.54 -7.68
CA PRO A 129 -16.89 -3.81 -7.04
C PRO A 129 -16.49 -2.45 -6.44
N LEU A 130 -15.20 -2.24 -6.17
CA LEU A 130 -14.64 -1.04 -5.52
C LEU A 130 -15.31 -0.71 -4.18
N THR A 131 -15.64 -1.74 -3.38
CA THR A 131 -16.51 -1.60 -2.20
C THR A 131 -16.02 -0.58 -1.18
N ASP A 132 -14.70 -0.50 -0.93
CA ASP A 132 -14.13 0.41 0.08
C ASP A 132 -12.97 1.29 -0.44
N TYR A 133 -12.74 1.32 -1.76
CA TYR A 133 -11.60 2.02 -2.37
C TYR A 133 -11.48 3.48 -1.92
N GLY A 134 -12.61 4.19 -1.84
CA GLY A 134 -12.65 5.60 -1.45
C GLY A 134 -12.25 5.84 0.02
N ASP A 135 -12.60 4.92 0.91
CA ASP A 135 -12.24 4.99 2.33
C ASP A 135 -10.80 4.58 2.58
N VAL A 136 -10.32 3.54 1.89
CA VAL A 136 -8.89 3.20 1.91
C VAL A 136 -8.06 4.41 1.45
N PHE A 137 -8.47 5.09 0.37
CA PHE A 137 -7.79 6.32 -0.06
C PHE A 137 -7.76 7.40 1.04
N ARG A 138 -8.90 7.65 1.72
CA ARG A 138 -8.97 8.63 2.82
C ARG A 138 -8.05 8.27 3.99
N LEU A 139 -8.05 7.00 4.38
CA LEU A 139 -7.18 6.47 5.43
C LEU A 139 -5.70 6.68 5.10
N LEU A 140 -5.28 6.33 3.88
CA LEU A 140 -3.88 6.46 3.46
C LEU A 140 -3.47 7.91 3.30
N ARG A 141 -4.35 8.77 2.79
CA ARG A 141 -4.10 10.22 2.72
C ARG A 141 -3.83 10.80 4.11
N ASP A 142 -4.67 10.47 5.08
CA ASP A 142 -4.53 10.99 6.44
C ASP A 142 -3.28 10.42 7.12
N PHE A 143 -2.95 9.15 6.85
CA PHE A 143 -1.70 8.53 7.32
C PHE A 143 -0.46 9.24 6.75
N VAL A 144 -0.44 9.56 5.46
CA VAL A 144 0.69 10.29 4.85
C VAL A 144 0.88 11.67 5.47
N ASN A 145 -0.18 12.33 5.92
CA ASN A 145 -0.09 13.62 6.59
C ASN A 145 0.50 13.53 8.01
N GLU A 146 0.43 12.37 8.66
CA GLU A 146 0.94 12.12 10.02
C GLU A 146 2.43 11.73 10.04
N LEU A 147 3.04 11.36 8.90
CA LEU A 147 4.44 10.95 8.78
C LEU A 147 5.47 12.07 9.04
#